data_AF-A0A7L4B8C1-F1
#
_entry.id   AF-A0A7L4B8C1-F1
#
_cell.length_a   1.000
_cell.length_b   1.000
_cell.length_c   1.000
_cell.angle_alpha   90.00
_cell.angle_beta   90.00
_cell.angle_gamma   90.00
#
_symmetry.space_group_name_H-M   'P 1'
#
loop_
_entity.id
_entity.type
_entity.pdbx_description
1 polymer ?
#
loop_
_entity_poly.entity_id
_entity_poly.type
_entity_poly.pdbx_seq_one_letter_code
_entity_poly.pdbx_strand_id
1 'polypeptide(L)'
;MRLCGALLKSPIPKQIEYYSRFSPSPLSIKQFLDFGRDNACEKTSYMFLRKELPVRLANTMREVNLLPDNLLNRPSVGLVQSCFLDVLIKVRNRHNDVVPTMAQGVIEYKEKYGFDPFVSSNIQYFLDRFYTNRISFRMLINQHTLLFGGDINPAHPKHIGSIDPNCNVAEVVKDAYETAKMLCEQYYMVAPDLEVEEFNAKAPNKPIQVVYVPSHLFHMLFELFKNSMRATVELHEGKREGYPSIKTLVTLGKEDLSIKISDQGGGVPLRKIDRLFNYMYSTAPRPSLEPSRAVPLAGFGYGLPISRLYARYFQGDLKLYSMEGVGSDAVIYLKALSSESFERLPVFNKSAWRHYKTTPEADDWSNPSSEPRDASKYKANR
;
A
#
# COMPACT_ATOMS: atom_id res chain seq x y z
N MET A 1 28.14 2.57 -28.39
CA MET A 1 26.98 2.35 -29.27
C MET A 1 26.65 0.88 -29.63
N ARG A 2 27.24 -0.16 -29.00
CA ARG A 2 27.01 -1.57 -29.42
C ARG A 2 26.41 -2.54 -28.37
N LEU A 3 26.15 -2.11 -27.12
CA LEU A 3 25.65 -3.01 -26.07
C LEU A 3 24.12 -2.97 -25.83
N CYS A 4 23.40 -1.96 -26.32
CA CYS A 4 21.93 -1.92 -26.23
C CYS A 4 21.23 -2.88 -27.21
N GLY A 5 21.92 -3.35 -28.27
CA GLY A 5 21.33 -4.23 -29.28
C GLY A 5 21.25 -5.72 -28.88
N ALA A 6 22.00 -6.16 -27.86
CA ALA A 6 22.05 -7.59 -27.50
C ALA A 6 20.85 -8.03 -26.64
N LEU A 7 20.35 -7.14 -25.78
CA LEU A 7 19.13 -7.34 -24.97
C LEU A 7 17.83 -7.25 -25.79
N LEU A 8 17.90 -7.09 -27.11
CA LEU A 8 16.76 -6.94 -28.01
C LEU A 8 16.63 -8.07 -29.04
N LYS A 9 17.53 -9.06 -29.02
CA LYS A 9 17.57 -10.13 -30.04
C LYS A 9 16.65 -11.31 -29.79
N SER A 10 16.10 -11.46 -28.59
CA SER A 10 15.17 -12.54 -28.25
C SER A 10 13.74 -12.00 -28.13
N PRO A 11 12.71 -12.75 -28.57
CA PRO A 11 11.32 -12.36 -28.37
C PRO A 11 11.05 -12.00 -26.90
N ILE A 12 10.33 -10.89 -26.65
CA ILE A 12 9.97 -10.40 -25.31
C ILE A 12 9.47 -11.53 -24.37
N PRO A 13 8.62 -12.49 -24.83
CA PRO A 13 8.18 -13.61 -24.00
C PRO A 13 9.33 -14.49 -23.46
N LYS A 14 10.38 -14.73 -24.25
CA LYS A 14 11.54 -15.54 -23.83
C LYS A 14 12.38 -14.83 -22.76
N GLN A 15 12.46 -13.50 -22.81
CA GLN A 15 13.15 -12.71 -21.78
C GLN A 15 12.39 -12.68 -20.47
N ILE A 16 11.07 -12.50 -20.53
CA ILE A 16 10.20 -12.59 -19.35
C ILE A 16 10.36 -13.97 -18.72
N GLU A 17 10.34 -15.04 -19.51
CA GLU A 17 10.55 -16.39 -18.99
C GLU A 17 11.92 -16.54 -18.31
N TYR A 18 12.99 -16.07 -18.95
CA TYR A 18 14.34 -16.11 -18.38
C TYR A 18 14.43 -15.37 -17.04
N TYR A 19 13.99 -14.11 -17.00
CA TYR A 19 14.13 -13.27 -15.81
C TYR A 19 13.18 -13.67 -14.66
N SER A 20 12.00 -14.20 -14.97
CA SER A 20 11.02 -14.65 -13.97
C SER A 20 11.45 -15.88 -13.16
N ARG A 21 12.49 -16.59 -13.60
CA ARG A 21 13.06 -17.73 -12.85
C ARG A 21 13.99 -17.27 -11.72
N PHE A 22 14.46 -16.03 -11.75
CA PHE A 22 15.28 -15.49 -10.67
C PHE A 22 14.40 -14.95 -9.55
N SER A 23 14.87 -15.14 -8.33
CA SER A 23 14.25 -14.54 -7.14
C SER A 23 14.70 -13.08 -7.02
N PRO A 24 13.79 -12.14 -6.76
CA PRO A 24 14.14 -10.77 -6.40
C PRO A 24 15.09 -10.72 -5.19
N SER A 25 15.98 -9.74 -5.18
CA SER A 25 16.95 -9.54 -4.09
C SER A 25 16.40 -8.47 -3.12
N PRO A 26 15.89 -8.84 -1.93
CA PRO A 26 15.39 -7.87 -0.97
C PRO A 26 16.56 -7.13 -0.29
N LEU A 27 16.41 -5.82 -0.14
CA LEU A 27 17.34 -4.94 0.57
C LEU A 27 16.73 -4.47 1.89
N SER A 28 17.55 -4.33 2.92
CA SER A 28 17.16 -3.64 4.16
C SER A 28 17.28 -2.13 4.04
N ILE A 29 16.52 -1.39 4.86
CA ILE A 29 16.73 0.06 5.04
C ILE A 29 18.19 0.33 5.44
N LYS A 30 18.79 -0.52 6.30
CA LYS A 30 20.21 -0.41 6.65
C LYS A 30 21.11 -0.49 5.41
N GLN A 31 20.91 -1.46 4.51
CA GLN A 31 21.71 -1.57 3.30
C GLN A 31 21.56 -0.36 2.37
N PHE A 32 20.34 0.18 2.22
CA PHE A 32 20.13 1.42 1.46
C PHE A 32 20.87 2.61 2.08
N LEU A 33 20.81 2.74 3.40
CA LEU A 33 21.45 3.82 4.14
C LEU A 33 22.98 3.72 4.07
N ASP A 34 23.54 2.55 4.39
CA ASP A 34 24.99 2.29 4.35
C ASP A 34 25.53 2.51 2.93
N PHE A 35 24.81 2.07 1.89
CA PHE A 35 25.20 2.32 0.50
C PHE A 35 25.23 3.82 0.16
N GLY A 36 24.17 4.55 0.47
CA GLY A 36 24.06 5.96 0.11
C GLY A 36 24.93 6.89 0.97
N ARG A 37 25.33 6.47 2.18
CA ARG A 37 26.23 7.24 3.05
C ARG A 37 27.69 6.93 2.80
N ASP A 38 28.08 5.66 2.76
CA ASP A 38 29.48 5.26 2.83
C ASP A 38 30.07 4.84 1.47
N ASN A 39 29.21 4.41 0.52
CA ASN A 39 29.65 3.76 -0.71
C ASN A 39 28.84 4.19 -1.93
N ALA A 40 28.46 5.48 -1.99
CA ALA A 40 27.60 6.08 -3.01
C ALA A 40 28.26 6.07 -4.41
N CYS A 41 28.44 4.87 -4.97
CA CYS A 41 29.07 4.61 -6.25
C CYS A 41 28.00 4.35 -7.31
N GLU A 42 27.83 5.29 -8.23
CA GLU A 42 26.84 5.20 -9.31
C GLU A 42 27.02 3.91 -10.13
N LYS A 43 28.26 3.54 -10.44
CA LYS A 43 28.57 2.30 -11.18
C LYS A 43 28.06 1.06 -10.45
N THR A 44 28.24 0.98 -9.12
CA THR A 44 27.73 -0.13 -8.31
C THR A 44 26.21 -0.17 -8.31
N SER A 45 25.57 0.99 -8.12
CA SER A 45 24.11 1.13 -8.19
C SER A 45 23.56 0.68 -9.55
N TYR A 46 24.14 1.17 -10.65
CA TYR A 46 23.81 0.78 -12.01
C TYR A 46 23.95 -0.73 -12.23
N MET A 47 25.06 -1.32 -11.79
CA MET A 47 25.35 -2.74 -11.95
C MET A 47 24.33 -3.64 -11.24
N PHE A 48 23.83 -3.20 -10.09
CA PHE A 48 22.74 -3.85 -9.37
C PHE A 48 21.40 -3.67 -10.09
N LEU A 49 20.99 -2.42 -10.34
CA LEU A 49 19.67 -2.08 -10.88
C LEU A 49 19.43 -2.64 -12.29
N ARG A 50 20.45 -2.66 -13.16
CA ARG A 50 20.33 -3.24 -14.51
C ARG A 50 20.01 -4.74 -14.52
N LYS A 51 20.24 -5.44 -13.39
CA LYS A 51 19.90 -6.86 -13.20
C LYS A 51 18.60 -6.99 -12.40
N GLU A 52 18.47 -6.24 -11.31
CA GLU A 52 17.35 -6.37 -10.37
C GLU A 52 16.02 -5.88 -10.96
N LEU A 53 16.02 -4.76 -11.70
CA LEU A 53 14.79 -4.22 -12.28
C LEU A 53 14.16 -5.18 -13.32
N PRO A 54 14.90 -5.77 -14.27
CA PRO A 54 14.33 -6.81 -15.14
C PRO A 54 13.76 -8.02 -14.38
N VAL A 55 14.41 -8.47 -13.30
CA VAL A 55 13.94 -9.60 -12.48
C VAL A 55 12.60 -9.26 -11.83
N ARG A 56 12.51 -8.10 -11.16
CA ARG A 56 11.27 -7.66 -10.52
C ARG A 56 10.14 -7.46 -11.55
N LEU A 57 10.42 -6.88 -12.73
CA LEU A 57 9.42 -6.70 -13.80
C LEU A 57 8.91 -8.06 -14.29
N ALA A 58 9.82 -8.98 -14.61
CA ALA A 58 9.45 -10.28 -15.17
C ALA A 58 8.63 -11.14 -14.21
N ASN A 59 8.93 -11.10 -12.90
CA ASN A 59 8.14 -11.78 -11.88
C ASN A 59 6.68 -11.27 -11.88
N THR A 60 6.46 -9.95 -11.90
CA THR A 60 5.10 -9.38 -11.99
C THR A 60 4.42 -9.65 -13.33
N MET A 61 5.13 -9.53 -14.46
CA MET A 61 4.53 -9.77 -15.78
C MET A 61 4.05 -11.22 -15.94
N ARG A 62 4.71 -12.20 -15.31
CA ARG A 62 4.22 -13.58 -15.29
C ARG A 62 2.91 -13.74 -14.54
N GLU A 63 2.70 -12.99 -13.47
CA GLU A 63 1.45 -13.00 -12.71
C GLU A 63 0.33 -12.27 -13.45
N VAL A 64 0.65 -11.15 -14.12
CA VAL A 64 -0.31 -10.45 -15.01
C VAL A 64 -0.86 -11.44 -16.05
N ASN A 65 0.01 -12.21 -16.71
CA ASN A 65 -0.40 -13.22 -17.71
C ASN A 65 -1.19 -14.41 -17.14
N LEU A 66 -1.35 -14.52 -15.82
CA LEU A 66 -2.18 -15.55 -15.17
C LEU A 66 -3.54 -15.01 -14.72
N LEU A 67 -3.81 -13.72 -14.93
CA LEU A 67 -5.13 -13.13 -14.70
C LEU A 67 -6.14 -13.67 -15.71
N PRO A 68 -7.45 -13.63 -15.39
CA PRO A 68 -8.49 -14.02 -16.33
C PRO A 68 -8.36 -13.26 -17.66
N ASP A 69 -8.51 -13.98 -18.78
CA ASP A 69 -8.34 -13.41 -20.15
C ASP A 69 -9.20 -12.15 -20.38
N ASN A 70 -10.36 -12.09 -19.74
CA ASN A 70 -11.28 -10.95 -19.77
C ASN A 70 -10.69 -9.63 -19.21
N LEU A 71 -9.74 -9.73 -18.26
CA LEU A 71 -9.04 -8.59 -17.64
C LEU A 71 -7.77 -8.20 -18.43
N LEU A 72 -7.07 -9.18 -19.01
CA LEU A 72 -5.88 -8.96 -19.84
C LEU A 72 -6.16 -8.19 -21.13
N ASN A 73 -7.37 -8.35 -21.69
CA ASN A 73 -7.79 -7.68 -22.92
C ASN A 73 -8.14 -6.18 -22.75
N ARG A 74 -7.86 -5.56 -21.57
CA ARG A 74 -8.13 -4.14 -21.32
C ARG A 74 -7.02 -3.24 -21.90
N PRO A 75 -7.35 -2.14 -22.62
CA PRO A 75 -6.38 -1.25 -23.27
C PRO A 75 -5.30 -0.68 -22.33
N SER A 76 -5.64 -0.57 -21.04
CA SER A 76 -4.85 -0.05 -19.92
C SER A 76 -3.49 -0.72 -19.63
N VAL A 77 -3.16 -1.87 -20.24
CA VAL A 77 -2.13 -2.79 -19.74
C VAL A 77 -0.76 -2.75 -20.48
N GLY A 78 -0.61 -2.07 -21.63
CA GLY A 78 0.65 -2.14 -22.43
C GLY A 78 1.49 -0.86 -22.45
N LEU A 79 2.86 -0.96 -22.58
CA LEU A 79 3.83 -0.04 -23.29
C LEU A 79 5.21 0.22 -22.56
N VAL A 80 6.34 0.33 -23.31
CA VAL A 80 7.61 1.14 -23.12
C VAL A 80 9.04 0.52 -23.37
N GLN A 81 9.96 1.35 -23.94
CA GLN A 81 11.45 1.27 -23.97
C GLN A 81 12.18 2.68 -24.08
N SER A 82 13.42 2.87 -23.52
CA SER A 82 14.60 3.75 -23.96
C SER A 82 15.53 4.40 -22.87
N CYS A 83 16.89 4.36 -23.04
CA CYS A 83 18.10 4.96 -22.33
C CYS A 83 18.20 5.04 -20.77
N PHE A 84 19.09 4.32 -20.06
CA PHE A 84 18.92 3.93 -18.63
C PHE A 84 18.41 4.98 -17.62
N LEU A 85 19.07 6.12 -17.35
CA LEU A 85 18.54 7.10 -16.37
C LEU A 85 17.22 7.72 -16.86
N ASP A 86 17.16 8.06 -18.15
CA ASP A 86 15.92 8.47 -18.82
C ASP A 86 14.88 7.34 -18.84
N VAL A 87 15.27 6.05 -18.90
CA VAL A 87 14.41 4.87 -18.77
C VAL A 87 13.83 4.96 -17.38
N LEU A 88 14.65 5.07 -16.34
CA LEU A 88 14.18 5.04 -14.96
C LEU A 88 13.20 6.19 -14.69
N ILE A 89 13.49 7.41 -15.17
CA ILE A 89 12.60 8.56 -15.05
C ILE A 89 11.34 8.38 -15.90
N LYS A 90 11.44 7.97 -17.17
CA LYS A 90 10.28 7.71 -18.03
C LYS A 90 9.42 6.57 -17.49
N VAL A 91 10.02 5.52 -16.96
CA VAL A 91 9.37 4.37 -16.32
C VAL A 91 8.67 4.82 -15.05
N ARG A 92 9.32 5.62 -14.19
CA ARG A 92 8.69 6.20 -13.00
C ARG A 92 7.48 7.05 -13.39
N ASN A 93 7.64 7.98 -14.31
CA ASN A 93 6.59 8.91 -14.73
C ASN A 93 5.43 8.16 -15.39
N ARG A 94 5.71 7.18 -16.25
CA ARG A 94 4.70 6.30 -16.84
C ARG A 94 3.96 5.47 -15.80
N HIS A 95 4.64 5.06 -14.73
CA HIS A 95 4.00 4.31 -13.67
C HIS A 95 3.12 5.16 -12.75
N ASN A 96 3.09 6.49 -12.88
CA ASN A 96 2.28 7.36 -12.02
C ASN A 96 0.79 6.97 -12.06
N ASP A 97 0.26 6.73 -13.26
CA ASP A 97 -1.17 6.44 -13.46
C ASP A 97 -1.53 4.96 -13.27
N VAL A 98 -0.56 4.09 -12.96
CA VAL A 98 -0.82 2.63 -12.82
C VAL A 98 -1.86 2.31 -11.75
N VAL A 99 -1.89 3.03 -10.63
CA VAL A 99 -2.88 2.80 -9.58
C VAL A 99 -4.29 3.13 -10.06
N PRO A 100 -4.60 4.36 -10.53
CA PRO A 100 -5.93 4.69 -11.03
C PRO A 100 -6.32 3.87 -12.27
N THR A 101 -5.39 3.64 -13.19
CA THR A 101 -5.63 2.84 -14.40
C THR A 101 -5.99 1.38 -14.08
N MET A 102 -5.29 0.75 -13.12
CA MET A 102 -5.63 -0.61 -12.71
C MET A 102 -6.91 -0.66 -11.86
N ALA A 103 -7.13 0.34 -10.98
CA ALA A 103 -8.39 0.46 -10.26
C ALA A 103 -9.59 0.54 -11.21
N GLN A 104 -9.46 1.34 -12.27
CA GLN A 104 -10.46 1.44 -13.34
C GLN A 104 -10.70 0.10 -14.03
N GLY A 105 -9.65 -0.64 -14.39
CA GLY A 105 -9.80 -1.97 -15.01
C GLY A 105 -10.53 -2.98 -14.12
N VAL A 106 -10.32 -2.95 -12.80
CA VAL A 106 -11.05 -3.79 -11.84
C VAL A 106 -12.51 -3.36 -11.71
N ILE A 107 -12.79 -2.05 -11.71
CA ILE A 107 -14.15 -1.52 -11.68
C ILE A 107 -14.93 -1.93 -12.93
N GLU A 108 -14.36 -1.74 -14.12
CA GLU A 108 -14.96 -2.18 -15.39
C GLU A 108 -15.25 -3.68 -15.40
N TYR A 109 -14.32 -4.48 -14.88
CA TYR A 109 -14.52 -5.93 -14.76
C TYR A 109 -15.72 -6.25 -13.86
N LYS A 110 -15.78 -5.64 -12.67
CA LYS A 110 -16.87 -5.85 -11.70
C LYS A 110 -18.22 -5.45 -12.26
N GLU A 111 -18.29 -4.35 -13.01
CA GLU A 111 -19.54 -3.87 -13.62
C GLU A 111 -20.02 -4.79 -14.73
N LYS A 112 -19.09 -5.28 -15.57
CA LYS A 112 -19.44 -6.09 -16.72
C LYS A 112 -19.75 -7.54 -16.35
N TYR A 113 -19.02 -8.11 -15.40
CA TYR A 113 -19.06 -9.55 -15.09
C TYR A 113 -19.64 -9.86 -13.70
N GLY A 114 -19.93 -8.84 -12.89
CA GLY A 114 -20.40 -9.01 -11.52
C GLY A 114 -19.28 -9.31 -10.52
N PHE A 115 -19.68 -9.73 -9.32
CA PHE A 115 -18.77 -10.12 -8.25
C PHE A 115 -18.79 -11.64 -8.08
N ASP A 116 -17.63 -12.27 -8.26
CA ASP A 116 -17.41 -13.67 -7.92
C ASP A 116 -16.38 -13.75 -6.78
N PRO A 117 -16.70 -14.41 -5.64
CA PRO A 117 -15.81 -14.46 -4.48
C PRO A 117 -14.44 -15.09 -4.79
N PHE A 118 -14.41 -16.13 -5.63
CA PHE A 118 -13.19 -16.86 -5.97
C PHE A 118 -12.27 -16.01 -6.84
N VAL A 119 -12.80 -15.41 -7.92
CA VAL A 119 -12.05 -14.48 -8.78
C VAL A 119 -11.64 -13.23 -7.99
N SER A 120 -12.48 -12.74 -7.09
CA SER A 120 -12.15 -11.59 -6.23
C SER A 120 -10.95 -11.88 -5.34
N SER A 121 -10.84 -13.08 -4.76
CA SER A 121 -9.66 -13.50 -3.98
C SER A 121 -8.39 -13.52 -4.84
N ASN A 122 -8.48 -14.00 -6.08
CA ASN A 122 -7.35 -14.01 -7.03
C ASN A 122 -6.93 -12.60 -7.46
N ILE A 123 -7.90 -11.70 -7.70
CA ILE A 123 -7.65 -10.29 -7.99
C ILE A 123 -6.98 -9.63 -6.77
N GLN A 124 -7.47 -9.90 -5.55
CA GLN A 124 -6.88 -9.37 -4.31
C GLN A 124 -5.41 -9.79 -4.17
N TYR A 125 -5.14 -11.10 -4.28
CA TYR A 125 -3.79 -11.67 -4.21
C TYR A 125 -2.86 -11.05 -5.27
N PHE A 126 -3.35 -10.90 -6.50
CA PHE A 126 -2.59 -10.24 -7.56
C PHE A 126 -2.29 -8.78 -7.25
N LEU A 127 -3.29 -7.97 -6.88
CA LEU A 127 -3.13 -6.54 -6.68
C LEU A 127 -2.18 -6.24 -5.52
N ASP A 128 -2.26 -7.01 -4.42
CA ASP A 128 -1.33 -6.88 -3.30
C ASP A 128 0.13 -7.07 -3.76
N ARG A 129 0.38 -8.10 -4.57
CA ARG A 129 1.71 -8.40 -5.09
C ARG A 129 2.17 -7.38 -6.13
N PHE A 130 1.28 -7.03 -7.06
CA PHE A 130 1.52 -6.05 -8.11
C PHE A 130 1.91 -4.68 -7.54
N TYR A 131 1.12 -4.16 -6.59
CA TYR A 131 1.39 -2.87 -5.96
C TYR A 131 2.60 -2.91 -5.03
N THR A 132 2.84 -4.01 -4.30
CA THR A 132 4.06 -4.18 -3.51
C THR A 132 5.31 -4.10 -4.39
N ASN A 133 5.30 -4.78 -5.55
CA ASN A 133 6.43 -4.71 -6.46
C ASN A 133 6.61 -3.30 -7.01
N ARG A 134 5.51 -2.59 -7.35
CA ARG A 134 5.55 -1.18 -7.80
C ARG A 134 6.14 -0.25 -6.73
N ILE A 135 5.79 -0.42 -5.46
CA ILE A 135 6.41 0.32 -4.34
C ILE A 135 7.92 0.08 -4.38
N SER A 136 8.35 -1.16 -4.54
CA SER A 136 9.77 -1.50 -4.61
C SER A 136 10.51 -0.93 -5.83
N PHE A 137 9.85 -0.89 -6.99
CA PHE A 137 10.38 -0.23 -8.17
C PHE A 137 10.62 1.25 -7.92
N ARG A 138 9.63 1.94 -7.36
CA ARG A 138 9.76 3.36 -7.03
C ARG A 138 10.84 3.58 -5.98
N MET A 139 10.97 2.70 -4.99
CA MET A 139 12.04 2.77 -3.99
C MET A 139 13.42 2.71 -4.65
N LEU A 140 13.69 1.69 -5.46
CA LEU A 140 14.97 1.53 -6.15
C LEU A 140 15.29 2.69 -7.10
N ILE A 141 14.32 3.09 -7.91
CA ILE A 141 14.47 4.20 -8.86
C ILE A 141 14.74 5.51 -8.11
N ASN A 142 13.93 5.83 -7.10
CA ASN A 142 14.06 7.06 -6.35
C ASN A 142 15.42 7.14 -5.65
N GLN A 143 15.89 6.05 -5.03
CA GLN A 143 17.23 6.03 -4.43
C GLN A 143 18.32 6.35 -5.45
N HIS A 144 18.29 5.74 -6.64
CA HIS A 144 19.28 6.02 -7.67
C HIS A 144 19.21 7.46 -8.18
N THR A 145 17.99 7.93 -8.51
CA THR A 145 17.81 9.27 -9.06
C THR A 145 18.14 10.37 -8.05
N LEU A 146 17.84 10.17 -6.77
CA LEU A 146 18.12 11.18 -5.73
C LEU A 146 19.60 11.22 -5.33
N LEU A 147 20.33 10.10 -5.45
CA LEU A 147 21.77 10.07 -5.16
C LEU A 147 22.63 10.53 -6.34
N PHE A 148 22.22 10.25 -7.58
CA PHE A 148 23.08 10.44 -8.76
C PHE A 148 22.48 11.35 -9.84
N GLY A 149 21.23 11.81 -9.69
CA GLY A 149 20.51 12.58 -10.72
C GLY A 149 20.93 14.04 -10.87
N GLY A 150 21.99 14.49 -10.18
CA GLY A 150 22.49 15.87 -10.24
C GLY A 150 21.72 16.88 -9.37
N ASP A 151 20.46 16.59 -9.05
CA ASP A 151 19.70 17.31 -8.03
C ASP A 151 20.04 16.77 -6.63
N ILE A 152 20.99 17.40 -5.95
CA ILE A 152 21.21 17.20 -4.51
C ILE A 152 19.87 17.55 -3.85
N ASN A 153 19.12 16.58 -3.30
CA ASN A 153 17.76 16.75 -2.78
C ASN A 153 17.54 18.11 -2.06
N PRO A 154 17.11 19.18 -2.77
CA PRO A 154 17.29 20.54 -2.25
C PRO A 154 16.36 20.82 -1.08
N ALA A 155 15.22 20.12 -1.06
CA ALA A 155 14.21 20.20 -0.02
C ALA A 155 14.67 19.52 1.28
N HIS A 156 15.45 18.43 1.20
CA HIS A 156 15.88 17.67 2.37
C HIS A 156 17.35 17.24 2.30
N PRO A 157 18.30 18.15 2.54
CA PRO A 157 19.74 17.90 2.39
C PRO A 157 20.30 16.82 3.31
N LYS A 158 19.61 16.50 4.41
CA LYS A 158 20.02 15.50 5.41
C LYS A 158 19.57 14.07 5.07
N HIS A 159 18.74 13.89 4.04
CA HIS A 159 18.25 12.58 3.64
C HIS A 159 19.29 11.85 2.79
N ILE A 160 19.27 10.52 2.87
CA ILE A 160 20.07 9.64 2.02
C ILE A 160 19.14 9.03 0.96
N GLY A 161 19.09 9.69 -0.20
CA GLY A 161 18.04 9.47 -1.18
C GLY A 161 16.68 9.92 -0.60
N SER A 162 15.73 9.00 -0.50
CA SER A 162 14.42 9.21 0.12
C SER A 162 14.34 8.75 1.58
N ILE A 163 15.44 8.25 2.17
CA ILE A 163 15.47 7.78 3.56
C ILE A 163 15.93 8.90 4.47
N ASP A 164 15.16 9.16 5.52
CA ASP A 164 15.56 10.03 6.62
C ASP A 164 16.17 9.19 7.76
N PRO A 165 17.46 9.35 8.08
CA PRO A 165 18.09 8.64 9.20
C PRO A 165 17.57 9.05 10.57
N ASN A 166 16.86 10.19 10.68
CA ASN A 166 16.39 10.78 11.93
C ASN A 166 14.93 11.19 11.85
N CYS A 167 14.10 10.42 11.12
CA CYS A 167 12.68 10.71 10.88
C CYS A 167 11.94 10.92 12.20
N ASN A 168 11.49 12.14 12.45
CA ASN A 168 10.65 12.48 13.61
C ASN A 168 9.21 12.05 13.33
N VAL A 169 8.75 11.01 14.03
CA VAL A 169 7.46 10.39 13.74
C VAL A 169 6.30 11.34 14.02
N ALA A 170 6.37 12.12 15.10
CA ALA A 170 5.33 13.07 15.48
C ALA A 170 5.19 14.23 14.47
N GLU A 171 6.28 14.65 13.82
CA GLU A 171 6.22 15.65 12.75
C GLU A 171 5.49 15.11 11.52
N VAL A 172 5.81 13.88 11.07
CA VAL A 172 5.11 13.26 9.94
C VAL A 172 3.63 13.01 10.23
N VAL A 173 3.28 12.69 11.48
CA VAL A 173 1.88 12.61 11.96
C VAL A 173 1.16 13.94 11.78
N LYS A 174 1.76 15.04 12.24
CA LYS A 174 1.17 16.38 12.12
C LYS A 174 1.02 16.80 10.66
N ASP A 175 2.05 16.61 9.83
CA ASP A 175 2.00 16.97 8.40
C ASP A 175 0.89 16.20 7.65
N ALA A 176 0.78 14.90 7.90
CA ALA A 176 -0.25 14.07 7.30
C ALA A 176 -1.65 14.46 7.76
N TYR A 177 -1.81 14.76 9.05
CA TYR A 177 -3.07 15.24 9.62
C TYR A 177 -3.47 16.60 9.03
N GLU A 178 -2.58 17.60 8.99
CA GLU A 178 -2.89 18.93 8.44
C GLU A 178 -3.30 18.84 6.96
N THR A 179 -2.63 17.97 6.19
CA THR A 179 -3.01 17.75 4.79
C THR A 179 -4.39 17.09 4.66
N ALA A 180 -4.70 16.11 5.50
CA ALA A 180 -6.03 15.48 5.54
C ALA A 180 -7.11 16.47 6.02
N LYS A 181 -6.77 17.30 7.00
CA LYS A 181 -7.63 18.34 7.59
C LYS A 181 -8.04 19.34 6.53
N MET A 182 -7.10 19.87 5.74
CA MET A 182 -7.40 20.77 4.63
C MET A 182 -8.41 20.18 3.64
N LEU A 183 -8.27 18.90 3.28
CA LEU A 183 -9.23 18.22 2.39
C LEU A 183 -10.59 17.98 3.04
N CYS A 184 -10.60 17.65 4.33
CA CYS A 184 -11.82 17.47 5.10
C CYS A 184 -12.59 18.79 5.23
N GLU A 185 -11.91 19.88 5.58
CA GLU A 185 -12.50 21.22 5.68
C GLU A 185 -12.97 21.72 4.32
N GLN A 186 -12.25 21.45 3.24
CA GLN A 186 -12.69 21.81 1.90
C GLN A 186 -14.01 21.11 1.51
N TYR A 187 -14.25 19.89 1.99
CA TYR A 187 -15.43 19.09 1.63
C TYR A 187 -16.60 19.24 2.60
N TYR A 188 -16.33 19.21 3.91
CA TYR A 188 -17.33 19.24 4.99
C TYR A 188 -17.41 20.58 5.73
N MET A 189 -16.57 21.57 5.39
CA MET A 189 -16.45 22.87 6.07
C MET A 189 -15.98 22.79 7.54
N VAL A 190 -15.59 21.60 8.01
CA VAL A 190 -15.13 21.33 9.37
C VAL A 190 -14.24 20.08 9.39
N ALA A 191 -13.41 19.95 10.42
CA ALA A 191 -12.62 18.75 10.69
C ALA A 191 -12.40 18.58 12.21
N PRO A 192 -12.31 17.34 12.72
CA PRO A 192 -11.98 17.06 14.11
C PRO A 192 -10.52 17.41 14.43
N ASP A 193 -10.24 17.90 15.64
CA ASP A 193 -8.88 18.22 16.11
C ASP A 193 -7.98 16.98 16.30
N LEU A 194 -6.66 17.19 16.39
CA LEU A 194 -5.65 16.15 16.64
C LEU A 194 -5.11 16.22 18.08
N GLU A 195 -5.09 15.07 18.75
CA GLU A 195 -4.32 14.86 19.99
C GLU A 195 -3.17 13.88 19.70
N VAL A 196 -1.93 14.24 20.06
CA VAL A 196 -0.75 13.37 19.88
C VAL A 196 -0.10 13.09 21.23
N GLU A 197 0.06 11.81 21.55
CA GLU A 197 0.79 11.32 22.72
C GLU A 197 1.97 10.45 22.26
N GLU A 198 3.14 10.63 22.87
CA GLU A 198 4.33 9.83 22.62
C GLU A 198 4.77 9.07 23.88
N PHE A 199 5.10 7.79 23.73
CA PHE A 199 5.70 6.99 24.78
C PHE A 199 6.96 6.26 24.27
N ASN A 200 8.12 6.84 24.57
CA ASN A 200 9.41 6.29 24.18
C ASN A 200 9.99 5.40 25.29
N ALA A 201 9.73 4.10 25.22
CA ALA A 201 10.23 3.14 26.21
C ALA A 201 11.76 2.94 26.14
N LYS A 202 12.39 3.21 24.99
CA LYS A 202 13.85 3.11 24.83
C LYS A 202 14.59 4.28 25.48
N ALA A 203 14.02 5.47 25.42
CA ALA A 203 14.59 6.69 25.99
C ALA A 203 13.46 7.65 26.40
N PRO A 204 12.99 7.57 27.66
CA PRO A 204 11.93 8.46 28.16
C PRO A 204 12.28 9.94 27.92
N ASN A 205 11.25 10.74 27.62
CA ASN A 205 11.35 12.19 27.34
C ASN A 205 12.14 12.59 26.09
N LYS A 206 12.58 11.64 25.25
CA LYS A 206 13.12 11.95 23.92
C LYS A 206 12.06 11.76 22.85
N PRO A 207 11.99 12.64 21.83
CA PRO A 207 11.09 12.46 20.70
C PRO A 207 11.35 11.12 20.00
N ILE A 208 10.30 10.50 19.48
CA ILE A 208 10.43 9.20 18.81
C ILE A 208 10.99 9.43 17.41
N GLN A 209 12.19 8.88 17.17
CA GLN A 209 12.87 8.90 15.88
C GLN A 209 13.08 7.49 15.34
N VAL A 210 13.02 7.35 14.02
CA VAL A 210 13.25 6.08 13.30
C VAL A 210 14.00 6.32 11.99
N VAL A 211 14.78 5.35 11.52
CA VAL A 211 15.33 5.38 10.16
C VAL A 211 14.25 4.86 9.21
N TYR A 212 13.63 5.74 8.43
CA TYR A 212 12.52 5.35 7.56
C TYR A 212 12.39 6.23 6.31
N VAL A 213 11.45 5.90 5.44
CA VAL A 213 11.08 6.71 4.27
C VAL A 213 9.88 7.59 4.65
N PRO A 214 10.06 8.91 4.89
CA PRO A 214 9.00 9.75 5.43
C PRO A 214 7.74 9.78 4.55
N SER A 215 7.90 9.75 3.23
CA SER A 215 6.77 9.74 2.29
C SER A 215 5.92 8.48 2.36
N HIS A 216 6.50 7.32 2.72
CA HIS A 216 5.73 6.09 2.94
C HIS A 216 4.90 6.19 4.22
N LEU A 217 5.51 6.71 5.29
CA LEU A 217 4.83 6.94 6.56
C LEU A 217 3.70 7.96 6.42
N PHE A 218 3.99 9.09 5.77
CA PHE A 218 3.02 10.13 5.44
C PHE A 218 1.81 9.56 4.70
N HIS A 219 2.02 8.76 3.65
CA HIS A 219 0.92 8.19 2.87
C HIS A 219 -0.02 7.33 3.73
N MET A 220 0.53 6.47 4.59
CA MET A 220 -0.29 5.63 5.47
C MET A 220 -1.10 6.48 6.46
N LEU A 221 -0.45 7.45 7.11
CA LEU A 221 -1.10 8.33 8.08
C LEU A 221 -2.17 9.19 7.43
N PHE A 222 -1.88 9.76 6.25
CA PHE A 222 -2.80 10.59 5.50
C PHE A 222 -4.08 9.83 5.12
N GLU A 223 -3.95 8.61 4.59
CA GLU A 223 -5.13 7.80 4.25
C GLU A 223 -5.95 7.40 5.49
N LEU A 224 -5.30 7.08 6.61
CA LEU A 224 -5.98 6.79 7.87
C LEU A 224 -6.70 8.03 8.43
N PHE A 225 -6.05 9.19 8.45
CA PHE A 225 -6.67 10.44 8.91
C PHE A 225 -7.87 10.83 8.07
N LYS A 226 -7.82 10.72 6.74
CA LYS A 226 -9.00 10.96 5.90
C LYS A 226 -10.18 10.06 6.27
N ASN A 227 -9.92 8.77 6.52
CA ASN A 227 -10.96 7.81 6.89
C ASN A 227 -11.56 8.14 8.26
N SER A 228 -10.72 8.41 9.26
CA SER A 228 -11.15 8.78 10.62
C SER A 228 -11.90 10.12 10.64
N MET A 229 -11.43 11.12 9.88
CA MET A 229 -12.11 12.41 9.74
C MET A 229 -13.49 12.24 9.11
N ARG A 230 -13.56 11.54 7.97
CA ARG A 230 -14.83 11.24 7.30
C ARG A 230 -15.83 10.57 8.23
N ALA A 231 -15.43 9.48 8.90
CA ALA A 231 -16.31 8.73 9.79
C ALA A 231 -16.77 9.59 10.99
N THR A 232 -15.87 10.39 11.56
CA THR A 232 -16.19 11.26 12.70
C THR A 232 -17.16 12.37 12.30
N VAL A 233 -16.91 13.04 11.18
CA VAL A 233 -17.74 14.14 10.69
C VAL A 233 -19.13 13.63 10.28
N GLU A 234 -19.20 12.58 9.46
CA GLU A 234 -20.49 11.99 9.02
C GLU A 234 -21.35 11.53 10.22
N LEU A 235 -20.74 11.03 11.30
CA LEU A 235 -21.48 10.60 12.49
C LEU A 235 -21.95 11.76 13.38
N HIS A 236 -21.19 12.85 13.46
CA HIS A 236 -21.43 13.95 14.39
C HIS A 236 -22.09 15.17 13.75
N GLU A 237 -22.33 15.13 12.45
CA GLU A 237 -23.05 16.18 11.72
C GLU A 237 -24.40 16.49 12.41
N GLY A 238 -24.59 17.75 12.80
CA GLY A 238 -25.81 18.22 13.47
C GLY A 238 -25.96 17.83 14.96
N LYS A 239 -24.99 17.15 15.57
CA LYS A 239 -25.00 16.84 17.01
C LYS A 239 -24.54 18.02 17.87
N ARG A 240 -25.02 18.09 19.11
CA ARG A 240 -24.68 19.17 20.06
C ARG A 240 -23.30 19.02 20.70
N GLU A 241 -22.76 17.80 20.78
CA GLU A 241 -21.50 17.51 21.47
C GLU A 241 -20.25 17.97 20.70
N GLY A 242 -20.40 18.44 19.45
CA GLY A 242 -19.29 18.79 18.58
C GLY A 242 -18.58 17.57 17.99
N TYR A 243 -17.41 17.80 17.40
CA TYR A 243 -16.60 16.76 16.77
C TYR A 243 -15.52 16.28 17.74
N PRO A 244 -15.51 15.01 18.16
CA PRO A 244 -14.46 14.49 19.03
C PRO A 244 -13.11 14.48 18.30
N SER A 245 -12.03 14.74 19.04
CA SER A 245 -10.67 14.72 18.51
C SER A 245 -10.25 13.32 18.05
N ILE A 246 -9.42 13.28 17.01
CA ILE A 246 -8.71 12.08 16.59
C ILE A 246 -7.46 11.96 17.46
N LYS A 247 -7.30 10.82 18.14
CA LYS A 247 -6.19 10.59 19.07
C LYS A 247 -5.13 9.74 18.41
N THR A 248 -3.88 10.18 18.48
CA THR A 248 -2.72 9.44 17.96
C THR A 248 -1.76 9.11 19.08
N LEU A 249 -1.50 7.82 19.30
CA LEU A 249 -0.50 7.33 20.24
C LEU A 249 0.69 6.75 19.47
N VAL A 250 1.87 7.32 19.66
CA VAL A 250 3.13 6.84 19.09
C VAL A 250 3.96 6.18 20.18
N THR A 251 4.34 4.91 20.01
CA THR A 251 5.14 4.17 20.98
C THR A 251 6.40 3.59 20.34
N LEU A 252 7.52 3.63 21.07
CA LEU A 252 8.76 3.02 20.62
C LEU A 252 9.24 2.00 21.65
N GLY A 253 9.14 0.72 21.28
CA GLY A 253 9.67 -0.42 22.03
C GLY A 253 11.04 -0.89 21.50
N LYS A 254 11.49 -2.07 21.93
CA LYS A 254 12.77 -2.65 21.49
C LYS A 254 12.76 -3.02 20.00
N GLU A 255 11.68 -3.65 19.55
CA GLU A 255 11.53 -4.19 18.19
C GLU A 255 10.58 -3.35 17.34
N ASP A 256 9.55 -2.78 17.97
CA ASP A 256 8.45 -2.13 17.26
C ASP A 256 8.38 -0.63 17.52
N LEU A 257 8.15 0.11 16.44
CA LEU A 257 7.53 1.43 16.45
C LEU A 257 6.05 1.22 16.13
N SER A 258 5.15 1.61 17.03
CA SER A 258 3.70 1.49 16.81
C SER A 258 3.05 2.87 16.78
N ILE A 259 2.14 3.08 15.84
CA ILE A 259 1.35 4.31 15.73
C ILE A 259 -0.11 3.91 15.69
N LYS A 260 -0.86 4.28 16.74
CA LYS A 260 -2.29 4.02 16.84
C LYS A 260 -3.06 5.30 16.61
N ILE A 261 -3.97 5.29 15.63
CA ILE A 261 -4.94 6.36 15.36
C ILE A 261 -6.30 5.86 15.83
N SER A 262 -6.92 6.60 16.74
CA SER A 262 -8.20 6.28 17.36
C SER A 262 -9.22 7.38 17.02
N ASP A 263 -10.37 6.97 16.49
CA ASP A 263 -11.49 7.85 16.23
C ASP A 263 -12.75 7.43 17.00
N GLN A 264 -13.72 8.34 17.06
CA GLN A 264 -15.08 8.05 17.52
C GLN A 264 -16.05 8.11 16.34
N GLY A 265 -15.69 7.54 15.20
CA GLY A 265 -16.50 7.55 13.98
C GLY A 265 -17.63 6.53 13.92
N GLY A 266 -18.03 5.94 15.06
CA GLY A 266 -19.14 4.98 15.16
C GLY A 266 -18.77 3.53 14.83
N GLY A 267 -17.55 3.30 14.35
CA GLY A 267 -17.00 1.98 14.15
C GLY A 267 -17.62 1.19 12.99
N VAL A 268 -17.18 -0.07 12.87
CA VAL A 268 -17.50 -0.98 11.77
C VAL A 268 -17.79 -2.37 12.34
N PRO A 269 -18.90 -3.02 11.94
CA PRO A 269 -19.19 -4.39 12.37
C PRO A 269 -18.05 -5.34 12.00
N LEU A 270 -17.71 -6.26 12.91
CA LEU A 270 -16.57 -7.20 12.75
C LEU A 270 -16.59 -7.93 11.40
N ARG A 271 -17.77 -8.36 10.93
CA ARG A 271 -17.97 -9.06 9.64
C ARG A 271 -17.50 -8.26 8.41
N LYS A 272 -17.37 -6.94 8.52
CA LYS A 272 -16.94 -6.04 7.43
C LYS A 272 -15.45 -5.68 7.50
N ILE A 273 -14.76 -5.92 8.61
CA ILE A 273 -13.37 -5.46 8.83
C ILE A 273 -12.43 -5.96 7.74
N ASP A 274 -12.43 -7.27 7.46
CA ASP A 274 -11.56 -7.83 6.41
C ASP A 274 -11.89 -7.28 5.03
N ARG A 275 -13.17 -6.96 4.77
CA ARG A 275 -13.61 -6.41 3.50
C ARG A 275 -13.10 -4.99 3.26
N LEU A 276 -12.76 -4.24 4.31
CA LEU A 276 -12.18 -2.89 4.17
C LEU A 276 -10.83 -2.89 3.45
N PHE A 277 -10.13 -4.04 3.45
CA PHE A 277 -8.88 -4.23 2.71
C PHE A 277 -9.07 -4.78 1.29
N ASN A 278 -10.32 -5.01 0.85
CA ASN A 278 -10.57 -5.55 -0.49
C ASN A 278 -10.61 -4.43 -1.53
N TYR A 279 -9.81 -4.52 -2.60
CA TYR A 279 -9.79 -3.51 -3.67
C TYR A 279 -11.13 -3.35 -4.42
N MET A 280 -12.00 -4.35 -4.36
CA MET A 280 -13.34 -4.34 -4.98
C MET A 280 -14.44 -3.85 -4.02
N TYR A 281 -14.09 -3.45 -2.79
CA TYR A 281 -15.00 -2.98 -1.75
C TYR A 281 -14.76 -1.50 -1.43
N SER A 282 -15.83 -0.70 -1.49
CA SER A 282 -15.81 0.71 -1.10
C SER A 282 -17.21 1.12 -0.63
N THR A 283 -17.28 1.98 0.38
CA THR A 283 -18.53 2.56 0.90
C THR A 283 -18.76 3.98 0.41
N ALA A 284 -17.79 4.58 -0.31
CA ALA A 284 -17.91 5.91 -0.86
C ALA A 284 -18.63 5.90 -2.21
N PRO A 285 -19.38 6.97 -2.55
CA PRO A 285 -19.81 7.23 -3.91
C PRO A 285 -18.60 7.21 -4.86
N ARG A 286 -18.81 6.73 -6.08
CA ARG A 286 -17.74 6.68 -7.08
C ARG A 286 -17.35 8.11 -7.48
N PRO A 287 -16.07 8.49 -7.37
CA PRO A 287 -15.64 9.81 -7.77
C PRO A 287 -15.75 9.95 -9.29
N SER A 288 -16.09 11.14 -9.77
CA SER A 288 -16.04 11.45 -11.19
C SER A 288 -14.58 11.36 -11.68
N LEU A 289 -14.38 10.71 -12.83
CA LEU A 289 -13.09 10.60 -13.51
C LEU A 289 -12.77 11.85 -14.35
N GLU A 290 -13.64 12.87 -14.33
CA GLU A 290 -13.30 14.13 -14.97
C GLU A 290 -12.04 14.72 -14.34
N PRO A 291 -11.13 15.31 -15.14
CA PRO A 291 -9.92 15.96 -14.66
C PRO A 291 -10.27 17.28 -13.94
N SER A 292 -11.07 17.20 -12.89
CA SER A 292 -11.27 18.28 -11.92
C SER A 292 -10.11 18.24 -10.91
N ARG A 293 -9.65 19.42 -10.51
CA ARG A 293 -8.40 19.64 -9.74
C ARG A 293 -8.38 19.05 -8.32
N ALA A 294 -9.46 18.45 -7.81
CA ALA A 294 -9.54 17.99 -6.43
C ALA A 294 -9.46 16.45 -6.32
N VAL A 295 -8.45 15.95 -5.59
CA VAL A 295 -8.39 14.55 -5.18
C VAL A 295 -9.56 14.31 -4.20
N PRO A 296 -10.48 13.38 -4.50
CA PRO A 296 -11.63 13.15 -3.62
C PRO A 296 -11.17 12.54 -2.28
N LEU A 297 -11.81 12.95 -1.18
CA LEU A 297 -11.48 12.48 0.17
C LEU A 297 -11.55 10.95 0.28
N ALA A 298 -12.57 10.36 -0.37
CA ALA A 298 -12.77 8.92 -0.51
C ALA A 298 -13.30 8.60 -1.92
N GLY A 299 -13.30 7.33 -2.33
CA GLY A 299 -13.94 6.97 -3.60
C GLY A 299 -13.48 5.67 -4.22
N PHE A 300 -12.16 5.51 -4.43
CA PHE A 300 -11.63 4.35 -5.15
C PHE A 300 -11.57 3.06 -4.31
N GLY A 301 -11.52 3.16 -2.97
CA GLY A 301 -11.40 1.99 -2.09
C GLY A 301 -9.98 1.42 -1.97
N TYR A 302 -8.96 2.15 -2.45
CA TYR A 302 -7.57 1.67 -2.48
C TYR A 302 -6.72 2.17 -1.31
N GLY A 303 -7.17 3.17 -0.55
CA GLY A 303 -6.38 3.81 0.52
C GLY A 303 -5.89 2.83 1.59
N LEU A 304 -6.82 2.08 2.20
CA LEU A 304 -6.51 1.09 3.24
C LEU A 304 -5.62 -0.06 2.76
N PRO A 305 -5.94 -0.79 1.67
CA PRO A 305 -5.07 -1.88 1.22
C PRO A 305 -3.67 -1.39 0.82
N ILE A 306 -3.55 -0.28 0.10
CA ILE A 306 -2.25 0.26 -0.30
C ILE A 306 -1.44 0.72 0.93
N SER A 307 -2.07 1.36 1.91
CA SER A 307 -1.42 1.73 3.17
C SER A 307 -0.87 0.51 3.90
N ARG A 308 -1.62 -0.59 3.92
CA ARG A 308 -1.16 -1.86 4.48
C ARG A 308 0.04 -2.44 3.71
N LEU A 309 0.09 -2.29 2.39
CA LEU A 309 1.26 -2.70 1.60
C LEU A 309 2.49 -1.87 1.96
N TYR A 310 2.36 -0.55 2.14
CA TYR A 310 3.48 0.29 2.59
C TYR A 310 4.01 -0.14 3.96
N ALA A 311 3.13 -0.48 4.91
CA ALA A 311 3.55 -0.98 6.22
C ALA A 311 4.30 -2.33 6.08
N ARG A 312 3.71 -3.28 5.34
CA ARG A 312 4.28 -4.63 5.14
C ARG A 312 5.56 -4.65 4.31
N TYR A 313 5.77 -3.64 3.49
CA TYR A 313 6.91 -3.56 2.58
C TYR A 313 8.25 -3.62 3.32
N PHE A 314 8.35 -3.03 4.52
CA PHE A 314 9.52 -3.12 5.39
C PHE A 314 9.25 -3.93 6.68
N GLN A 315 8.58 -5.09 6.54
CA GLN A 315 8.28 -6.03 7.62
C GLN A 315 7.38 -5.52 8.76
N GLY A 316 6.69 -4.40 8.52
CA GLY A 316 5.63 -3.92 9.39
C GLY A 316 4.27 -4.57 9.10
N ASP A 317 3.20 -3.98 9.64
CA ASP A 317 1.82 -4.31 9.27
C ASP A 317 0.89 -3.13 9.58
N LEU A 318 -0.31 -3.13 8.99
CA LEU A 318 -1.40 -2.24 9.36
C LEU A 318 -2.58 -3.11 9.78
N LYS A 319 -3.12 -2.84 10.97
CA LYS A 319 -4.29 -3.54 11.54
C LYS A 319 -5.37 -2.55 11.91
N LEU A 320 -6.63 -3.01 11.83
CA LEU A 320 -7.79 -2.20 12.18
C LEU A 320 -8.66 -3.00 13.16
N TYR A 321 -9.02 -2.36 14.26
CA TYR A 321 -9.90 -2.89 15.28
C TYR A 321 -11.03 -1.89 15.46
N SER A 322 -12.26 -2.36 15.60
CA SER A 322 -13.41 -1.47 15.66
C SER A 322 -14.42 -1.96 16.67
N MET A 323 -15.02 -1.00 17.36
CA MET A 323 -16.10 -1.20 18.33
C MET A 323 -17.34 -0.57 17.71
N GLU A 324 -18.19 -1.40 17.11
CA GLU A 324 -19.44 -0.95 16.46
C GLU A 324 -20.31 -0.15 17.43
N GLY A 325 -20.72 1.05 17.02
CA GLY A 325 -21.45 2.03 17.82
C GLY A 325 -20.56 3.06 18.53
N VAL A 326 -19.22 2.88 18.52
CA VAL A 326 -18.28 3.79 19.21
C VAL A 326 -17.26 4.39 18.23
N GLY A 327 -16.38 3.57 17.66
CA GLY A 327 -15.21 4.07 16.92
C GLY A 327 -14.25 3.00 16.46
N SER A 328 -13.12 3.42 15.88
CA SER A 328 -12.10 2.51 15.35
C SER A 328 -10.68 2.88 15.79
N ASP A 329 -9.85 1.86 15.99
CA ASP A 329 -8.41 1.94 16.19
C ASP A 329 -7.69 1.36 14.96
N ALA A 330 -6.94 2.19 14.25
CA ALA A 330 -6.02 1.76 13.20
C ALA A 330 -4.57 1.82 13.71
N VAL A 331 -3.84 0.71 13.60
CA VAL A 331 -2.48 0.59 14.14
C VAL A 331 -1.49 0.27 13.02
N ILE A 332 -0.51 1.14 12.83
CA ILE A 332 0.67 0.91 12.00
C ILE A 332 1.78 0.35 12.89
N TYR A 333 2.36 -0.77 12.49
CA TYR A 333 3.56 -1.34 13.10
C TYR A 333 4.70 -1.23 12.12
N LEU A 334 5.84 -0.69 12.57
CA LEU A 334 7.09 -0.60 11.84
C LEU A 334 8.22 -1.21 12.66
N LYS A 335 9.25 -1.72 12.00
CA LYS A 335 10.47 -2.16 12.67
C LYS A 335 11.24 -0.96 13.23
N ALA A 336 11.59 -1.04 14.51
CA ALA A 336 12.38 -0.03 15.20
C ALA A 336 13.85 -0.01 14.73
N LEU A 337 14.34 -1.14 14.21
CA LEU A 337 15.74 -1.31 13.76
C LEU A 337 15.81 -1.42 12.24
N SER A 338 16.58 -0.53 11.59
CA SER A 338 16.76 -0.53 10.13
C SER A 338 17.40 -1.80 9.57
N SER A 339 18.12 -2.55 10.41
CA SER A 339 18.70 -3.86 10.09
C SER A 339 17.67 -4.97 9.96
N GLU A 340 16.45 -4.78 10.49
CA GLU A 340 15.35 -5.74 10.41
C GLU A 340 14.30 -5.33 9.37
N SER A 341 14.37 -4.09 8.89
CA SER A 341 13.48 -3.52 7.88
C SER A 341 13.84 -3.97 6.46
N PHE A 342 13.68 -5.25 6.15
CA PHE A 342 13.91 -5.83 4.81
C PHE A 342 12.71 -5.61 3.87
N GLU A 343 12.98 -5.39 2.58
CA GLU A 343 11.95 -5.42 1.54
C GLU A 343 11.18 -6.76 1.56
N ARG A 344 9.85 -6.71 1.59
CA ARG A 344 8.96 -7.85 1.39
C ARG A 344 8.52 -7.90 -0.07
N LEU A 345 9.15 -8.74 -0.88
CA LEU A 345 8.93 -8.78 -2.33
C LEU A 345 8.10 -10.00 -2.78
N PRO A 346 7.23 -9.85 -3.79
CA PRO A 346 6.55 -10.98 -4.41
C PRO A 346 7.54 -11.80 -5.25
N VAL A 347 7.53 -13.12 -5.06
CA VAL A 347 8.33 -14.07 -5.84
C VAL A 347 7.42 -14.94 -6.69
N PHE A 348 7.64 -14.98 -8.01
CA PHE A 348 6.94 -15.88 -8.91
C PHE A 348 7.59 -17.27 -8.88
N ASN A 349 6.83 -18.26 -8.41
CA ASN A 349 7.26 -19.65 -8.32
C ASN A 349 6.04 -20.58 -8.43
N LYS A 350 6.23 -21.89 -8.23
CA LYS A 350 5.12 -22.87 -8.26
C LYS A 350 4.02 -22.55 -7.24
N SER A 351 4.37 -22.03 -6.06
CA SER A 351 3.38 -21.66 -5.04
C SER A 351 2.53 -20.47 -5.49
N ALA A 352 3.16 -19.43 -6.05
CA ALA A 352 2.44 -18.29 -6.61
C ALA A 352 1.54 -18.72 -7.79
N TRP A 353 2.04 -19.59 -8.68
CA TRP A 353 1.27 -20.12 -9.79
C TRP A 353 0.04 -20.92 -9.33
N ARG A 354 0.17 -21.74 -8.27
CA ARG A 354 -0.95 -22.52 -7.72
C ARG A 354 -2.09 -21.62 -7.26
N HIS A 355 -1.81 -20.46 -6.67
CA HIS A 355 -2.86 -19.53 -6.24
C HIS A 355 -3.78 -19.09 -7.39
N TYR A 356 -3.26 -18.98 -8.61
CA TYR A 356 -4.05 -18.62 -9.79
C TYR A 356 -4.76 -19.81 -10.45
N LYS A 357 -4.47 -21.04 -10.01
CA LYS A 357 -4.97 -22.29 -10.58
C LYS A 357 -5.80 -23.12 -9.61
N THR A 358 -5.99 -22.63 -8.38
CA THR A 358 -6.94 -23.22 -7.45
C THR A 358 -8.34 -23.26 -8.07
N THR A 359 -9.17 -24.17 -7.60
CA THR A 359 -10.60 -24.23 -7.92
C THR A 359 -11.38 -23.98 -6.64
N PRO A 360 -12.67 -23.60 -6.71
CA PRO A 360 -13.51 -23.54 -5.53
C PRO A 360 -13.48 -24.90 -4.80
N GLU A 361 -13.18 -24.87 -3.51
CA GLU A 361 -13.19 -26.03 -2.63
C GLU A 361 -14.42 -25.95 -1.71
N ALA A 362 -14.87 -27.09 -1.20
CA ALA A 362 -15.89 -27.10 -0.16
C ALA A 362 -15.34 -26.39 1.09
N ASP A 363 -16.20 -25.66 1.80
CA ASP A 363 -15.77 -24.98 3.02
C ASP A 363 -15.34 -26.02 4.07
N ASP A 364 -14.23 -25.74 4.75
CA ASP A 364 -13.68 -26.57 5.82
C ASP A 364 -14.58 -26.57 7.07
N TRP A 365 -15.51 -25.61 7.15
CA TRP A 365 -16.44 -25.45 8.27
C TRP A 365 -17.90 -25.48 7.83
N SER A 366 -18.77 -25.88 8.75
CA SER A 366 -20.21 -25.93 8.49
C SER A 366 -20.77 -24.54 8.22
N ASN A 367 -21.54 -24.41 7.15
CA ASN A 367 -22.33 -23.22 6.86
C ASN A 367 -23.81 -23.48 7.21
N PRO A 368 -24.48 -22.60 7.97
CA PRO A 368 -25.90 -22.77 8.28
C PRO A 368 -26.76 -22.61 7.03
N SER A 369 -27.94 -23.25 7.02
CA SER A 369 -28.98 -22.97 6.02
C SER A 369 -29.37 -21.49 6.06
N SER A 370 -29.66 -20.90 4.89
CA SER A 370 -30.28 -19.57 4.80
C SER A 370 -31.68 -19.54 5.42
N GLU A 371 -32.31 -20.71 5.52
CA GLU A 371 -33.59 -20.93 6.18
C GLU A 371 -33.41 -22.03 7.24
N PRO A 372 -32.89 -21.69 8.44
CA PRO A 372 -32.75 -22.63 9.54
C PRO A 372 -34.12 -23.18 9.93
N ARG A 373 -34.19 -24.48 10.21
CA ARG A 373 -35.44 -25.12 10.61
C ARG A 373 -35.89 -24.57 11.97
N ASP A 374 -37.16 -24.19 12.06
CA ASP A 374 -37.77 -23.78 13.32
C ASP A 374 -37.91 -24.99 14.27
N ALA A 375 -37.05 -25.03 15.29
CA ALA A 375 -37.02 -26.09 16.29
C ALA A 375 -38.20 -26.00 17.29
N SER A 376 -38.98 -24.91 17.30
CA SER A 376 -40.10 -24.74 18.24
C SER A 376 -41.28 -25.70 18.00
N LYS A 377 -41.39 -26.25 16.78
CA LYS A 377 -42.46 -27.20 16.40
C LYS A 377 -42.08 -28.66 16.56
N TYR A 378 -40.88 -28.95 17.08
CA TYR A 378 -40.40 -30.31 17.28
C TYR A 378 -41.09 -30.93 18.51
N LYS A 379 -42.21 -31.62 18.29
CA LYS A 379 -42.82 -32.47 19.32
C LYS A 379 -42.05 -33.78 19.38
N ALA A 380 -41.40 -34.07 20.51
CA ALA A 380 -40.97 -35.41 20.82
C ALA A 380 -42.24 -36.27 20.92
N ASN A 381 -42.44 -37.20 19.97
CA ASN A 381 -43.42 -38.25 20.15
C ASN A 381 -42.96 -39.07 21.36
N ARG A 382 -43.59 -38.83 22.52
CA ARG A 382 -43.45 -39.66 23.72
C ARG A 382 -44.25 -40.94 23.56
#